data_AF-A0A933TGT2-F1
#
_entry.id   AF-A0A933TGT2-F1
#
_cell.length_a   1.000
_cell.length_b   1.000
_cell.length_c   1.000
_cell.angle_alpha   90.00
_cell.angle_beta   90.00
_cell.angle_gamma   90.00
#
_symmetry.space_group_name_H-M   'P 1'
#
loop_
_entity.id
_entity.type
_entity.pdbx_description
1 polymer ?
#
loop_
_entity_poly.entity_id
_entity_poly.type
_entity_poly.pdbx_seq_one_letter_code
_entity_poly.pdbx_strand_id
1 'polypeptide(L)' 'MTKRPTFDLGGLVSELARANIELWHQEDIARGQDDAAVVKAKRAIDKLNQRRNDLIERIDESALQAMEAARRGA' A
#
# COMPACT_ATOMS: atom_id res chain seq x y z
N MET A 1 -20.02 19.98 -17.96
CA MET A 1 -20.10 18.73 -17.15
C MET A 1 -18.75 18.49 -16.52
N THR A 2 -18.57 18.86 -15.26
CA THR A 2 -17.31 18.69 -14.53
C THR A 2 -17.13 17.21 -14.22
N LYS A 3 -16.21 16.52 -14.90
CA LYS A 3 -15.86 15.14 -14.54
C LYS A 3 -15.36 15.15 -13.11
N ARG A 4 -16.10 14.48 -12.21
CA ARG A 4 -15.61 14.20 -10.86
C ARG A 4 -14.33 13.38 -11.02
N PRO A 5 -13.22 13.71 -10.33
CA PRO A 5 -12.06 12.85 -10.32
C PRO A 5 -12.50 11.47 -9.82
N THR A 6 -12.39 10.46 -10.68
CA THR A 6 -12.60 9.07 -10.30
C THR A 6 -11.33 8.61 -9.61
N PHE A 7 -11.32 8.70 -8.28
CA PHE A 7 -10.30 8.04 -7.47
C PHE A 7 -10.51 6.53 -7.61
N ASP A 8 -9.52 5.84 -8.19
CA ASP A 8 -9.55 4.37 -8.28
C ASP A 8 -9.15 3.76 -6.93
N LEU A 9 -10.03 3.91 -5.95
CA LEU A 9 -9.85 3.35 -4.61
C LEU A 9 -9.74 1.82 -4.66
N GLY A 10 -10.52 1.18 -5.55
CA GLY A 10 -10.49 -0.26 -5.74
C GLY A 10 -9.12 -0.76 -6.22
N GLY A 11 -8.52 -0.07 -7.19
CA GLY A 11 -7.16 -0.36 -7.65
C GLY A 11 -6.11 -0.17 -6.56
N LEU A 12 -6.18 0.93 -5.80
CA LEU A 12 -5.26 1.17 -4.68
C LEU A 12 -5.34 0.09 -3.60
N VAL A 13 -6.55 -0.31 -3.20
CA VAL A 13 -6.77 -1.36 -2.21
C VAL A 13 -6.28 -2.72 -2.72
N SER A 14 -6.50 -3.02 -4.01
CA SER A 14 -6.01 -4.25 -4.62
C SER A 14 -4.48 -4.33 -4.64
N GLU A 15 -3.81 -3.22 -4.98
CA GLU A 15 -2.35 -3.13 -4.93
C GLU A 15 -1.80 -3.21 -3.49
N LEU A 16 -2.49 -2.61 -2.53
CA LEU A 16 -2.15 -2.71 -1.10
C LEU A 16 -2.22 -4.17 -0.62
N ALA A 17 -3.29 -4.87 -0.97
CA ALA A 17 -3.45 -6.29 -0.65
C ALA A 17 -2.31 -7.14 -1.27
N ARG A 18 -1.97 -6.88 -2.53
CA ARG A 18 -0.85 -7.53 -3.23
C ARG A 18 0.49 -7.28 -2.50
N ALA A 19 0.78 -6.04 -2.13
CA ALA A 19 1.99 -5.67 -1.41
C ALA A 19 2.06 -6.33 -0.01
N ASN A 20 0.93 -6.44 0.69
CA ASN A 20 0.85 -7.12 1.98
C ASN A 20 1.13 -8.63 1.87
N ILE A 21 0.61 -9.29 0.84
CA ILE A 21 0.89 -10.72 0.60
C ILE A 21 2.37 -10.94 0.31
N GLU A 22 2.97 -10.10 -0.55
CA GLU A 22 4.41 -10.17 -0.84
C GLU A 22 5.27 -9.94 0.41
N LEU A 23 4.90 -8.95 1.23
CA LEU A 23 5.56 -8.64 2.49
C LEU A 23 5.53 -9.85 3.42
N TRP A 24 4.35 -10.46 3.59
CA TRP A 24 4.18 -11.62 4.46
C TRP A 24 5.08 -12.79 4.07
N HIS A 25 5.23 -13.05 2.76
CA HIS A 25 6.15 -14.08 2.27
C HIS A 25 7.62 -13.76 2.59
N GLN A 26 8.04 -12.49 2.50
CA GLN A 26 9.42 -12.13 2.88
C GLN A 26 9.63 -12.22 4.39
N GLU A 27 8.64 -11.83 5.19
CA GLU A 27 8.69 -12.01 6.64
C GLU A 27 8.80 -13.48 7.04
N ASP A 28 8.14 -14.37 6.30
CA ASP A 28 8.24 -15.82 6.54
C ASP A 28 9.67 -16.34 6.30
N ILE A 29 10.32 -15.92 5.21
CA ILE A 29 11.74 -16.22 4.95
C ILE A 29 12.62 -15.64 6.07
N ALA A 30 12.33 -14.42 6.54
CA ALA A 30 13.09 -13.76 7.59
C ALA A 30 12.95 -14.41 8.98
N ARG A 31 11.99 -15.32 9.19
CA ARG A 31 11.85 -16.14 10.41
C ARG A 31 12.70 -17.42 10.37
N GLY A 32 13.32 -17.74 9.22
CA GLY A 32 14.22 -18.89 9.07
C GLY A 32 15.59 -18.71 9.76
N GLN A 33 16.44 -19.73 9.65
CA GLN A 33 17.79 -19.76 10.26
C GLN A 33 18.93 -19.61 9.24
N ASP A 34 18.64 -19.51 7.94
CA ASP A 34 19.65 -19.23 6.92
C ASP A 34 19.95 -17.72 6.89
N ASP A 35 21.07 -17.33 7.48
CA ASP A 35 21.49 -15.92 7.60
C ASP A 35 21.51 -15.18 6.25
N ALA A 36 21.97 -15.84 5.17
CA ALA A 36 22.03 -15.21 3.86
C ALA A 36 20.62 -14.95 3.30
N ALA A 37 19.70 -15.89 3.49
CA ALA A 37 18.31 -15.73 3.12
C ALA A 37 17.62 -14.65 3.97
N VAL A 38 17.86 -14.63 5.29
CA VAL A 38 17.31 -13.64 6.22
C VAL A 38 17.75 -12.22 5.86
N VAL A 39 19.04 -12.01 5.57
CA VAL A 39 19.55 -10.68 5.17
C VAL A 39 18.90 -10.20 3.88
N LYS A 40 18.74 -11.09 2.88
CA LYS A 40 18.06 -10.75 1.63
C LYS A 40 16.58 -10.42 1.86
N ALA A 41 15.90 -11.21 2.68
CA ALA A 41 14.50 -11.01 3.03
C ALA A 41 14.28 -9.68 3.76
N LYS A 42 15.12 -9.32 4.74
CA LYS A 42 15.03 -8.02 5.44
C LYS A 42 15.13 -6.83 4.48
N ARG A 43 16.07 -6.87 3.52
CA ARG A 43 16.19 -5.82 2.48
C ARG A 43 14.95 -5.74 1.57
N ALA A 44 14.28 -6.86 1.32
CA ALA A 44 13.04 -6.89 0.56
C ALA A 44 11.86 -6.38 1.38
N ILE A 45 11.79 -6.75 2.67
CA ILE A 45 10.81 -6.26 3.65
C ILE A 45 10.85 -4.74 3.73
N ASP A 46 12.03 -4.13 3.83
CA ASP A 46 12.15 -2.66 3.91
C ASP A 46 11.49 -1.97 2.71
N LYS A 47 11.74 -2.48 1.49
CA LYS A 47 11.15 -1.95 0.25
C LYS A 47 9.64 -2.19 0.18
N LEU A 48 9.18 -3.38 0.58
CA LEU A 48 7.76 -3.74 0.55
C LEU A 48 6.97 -2.96 1.61
N ASN A 49 7.56 -2.73 2.78
CA ASN A 49 6.99 -1.87 3.82
C ASN A 49 6.86 -0.43 3.32
N GLN A 50 7.88 0.11 2.64
CA GLN A 50 7.79 1.45 2.06
C GLN A 50 6.65 1.50 1.04
N ARG A 51 6.62 0.56 0.09
CA ARG A 51 5.54 0.49 -0.91
C ARG A 51 4.16 0.38 -0.28
N ARG A 52 4.01 -0.42 0.77
CA ARG A 52 2.75 -0.57 1.52
C ARG A 52 2.33 0.78 2.12
N ASN A 53 3.25 1.48 2.77
CA ASN A 53 2.96 2.78 3.37
C ASN A 53 2.59 3.82 2.30
N ASP A 54 3.33 3.89 1.19
CA ASP A 54 3.02 4.78 0.06
C ASP A 54 1.59 4.53 -0.49
N LEU A 55 1.16 3.26 -0.52
CA LEU A 55 -0.20 2.90 -0.97
C LEU A 55 -1.27 3.32 0.05
N ILE A 56 -0.99 3.20 1.35
CA ILE A 56 -1.89 3.67 2.41
C ILE A 56 -2.03 5.20 2.34
N GLU A 57 -0.92 5.93 2.21
CA GLU A 57 -0.94 7.39 2.07
C GLU A 57 -1.78 7.84 0.85
N ARG A 58 -1.64 7.16 -0.30
CA ARG A 58 -2.46 7.43 -1.48
C ARG A 58 -3.95 7.14 -1.29
N ILE A 59 -4.29 6.12 -0.50
CA ILE A 59 -5.67 5.81 -0.11
C ILE A 59 -6.22 6.93 0.77
N ASP A 60 -5.45 7.38 1.76
CA ASP A 60 -5.82 8.45 2.67
C ASP A 60 -6.03 9.77 1.92
N GLU A 61 -5.12 10.13 1.01
CA GLU A 61 -5.25 11.30 0.13
C GLU A 61 -6.53 11.23 -0.72
N SER A 62 -6.82 10.06 -1.29
CA SER A 62 -8.02 9.85 -2.11
C SER A 62 -9.30 9.99 -1.28
N ALA A 63 -9.31 9.46 -0.06
CA ALA A 63 -10.44 9.58 0.86
C ALA A 63 -10.66 11.03 1.31
N LEU A 64 -9.59 11.76 1.68
CA LEU A 64 -9.64 13.16 2.07
C LEU A 64 -10.21 14.03 0.94
N GLN A 65 -9.73 13.83 -0.30
CA GLN A 65 -10.24 14.58 -1.46
C GLN A 65 -11.72 14.31 -1.72
N ALA A 66 -12.18 13.07 -1.55
CA ALA A 66 -13.59 12.73 -1.66
C ALA A 66 -14.45 13.40 -0.57
N MET A 67 -13.98 13.42 0.67
CA MET A 67 -14.67 14.08 1.80
C MET A 67 -14.76 15.60 1.59
N GLU A 68 -13.69 16.24 1.13
CA GLU A 68 -13.70 17.66 0.83
C GLU A 68 -14.64 18.00 -0.33
N ALA A 69 -14.65 17.17 -1.39
CA ALA A 69 -15.56 17.35 -2.50
C ALA A 69 -17.03 17.23 -2.05
N ALA A 70 -17.33 16.29 -1.15
CA ALA A 70 -18.65 16.16 -0.54
C ALA A 70 -19.01 17.40 0.30
N ARG A 71 -18.08 17.93 1.09
CA ARG A 71 -18.28 19.14 1.90
C ARG A 71 -18.49 20.41 1.08
N ARG A 72 -17.84 20.52 -0.09
CA ARG A 72 -18.00 21.67 -1.02
C ARG A 72 -19.28 21.59 -1.86
N GLY A 73 -19.88 20.41 -1.98
CA GLY A 73 -21.12 20.18 -2.71
C GLY A 73 -22.38 20.11 -1.83
N ALA A 74 -22.22 20.24 -0.51
CA ALA A 74 -23.28 20.38 0.49
C ALA A 74 -23.42 21.85 0.90
#